data_AF-A0A090SLH1-F1
#
_entry.id   AF-A0A090SLH1-F1
#
_cell.length_a   1.000
_cell.length_b   1.000
_cell.length_c   1.000
_cell.angle_alpha   90.00
_cell.angle_beta   90.00
_cell.angle_gamma   90.00
#
_symmetry.space_group_name_H-M   'P 1'
#
loop_
_entity.id
_entity.type
_entity.pdbx_description
1 polymer ?
#
loop_
_entity_poly.entity_id
_entity_poly.type
_entity_poly.pdbx_seq_one_letter_code
_entity_poly.pdbx_strand_id
1 'polypeptide(L)'
;MISQSQIDAILAPINSFLQCSTPDEWVEEAKRPENLPVILIDHLLCELKAGQSAMYLIRKYAVDKESASTLFEWFTPYENFAYRRIGNMDSLKGKSNISKSIIAKSNSPYSQDLIDKMVLLIKEELHHFYQVLEIMEKKGVPYELSPQDAMQKAYFLT
;
A
#
# COMPACT_ATOMS: atom_id res chain seq x y z
N MET A 1 -18.99 3.14 -21.71
CA MET A 1 -17.54 3.01 -21.96
C MET A 1 -16.95 4.40 -21.90
N ILE A 2 -15.80 4.56 -21.23
CA ILE A 2 -15.07 5.83 -21.19
C ILE A 2 -14.47 6.06 -22.59
N SER A 3 -14.65 7.25 -23.16
CA SER A 3 -14.08 7.61 -24.47
C SER A 3 -12.59 7.96 -24.38
N GLN A 4 -11.87 7.89 -25.50
CA GLN A 4 -10.45 8.24 -25.53
C GLN A 4 -10.18 9.66 -25.02
N SER A 5 -11.01 10.63 -25.41
CA SER A 5 -10.89 12.01 -24.93
C SER A 5 -11.10 12.15 -23.43
N GLN A 6 -11.95 11.31 -22.82
CA GLN A 6 -12.12 11.27 -21.37
C GLN A 6 -10.92 10.63 -20.67
N ILE A 7 -10.30 9.60 -21.25
CA ILE A 7 -9.05 9.02 -20.73
C ILE A 7 -7.94 10.07 -20.75
N ASP A 8 -7.76 10.75 -21.87
CA ASP A 8 -6.73 11.77 -22.04
C ASP A 8 -6.91 12.92 -21.03
N ALA A 9 -8.15 13.31 -20.75
CA ALA A 9 -8.46 14.34 -19.75
C ALA A 9 -8.07 13.92 -18.31
N ILE A 10 -8.25 12.64 -17.95
CA ILE A 10 -7.86 12.11 -16.64
C ILE A 10 -6.34 11.97 -16.53
N LEU A 11 -5.66 11.61 -17.63
CA LEU A 11 -4.21 11.41 -17.65
C LEU A 11 -3.42 12.71 -17.82
N ALA A 12 -4.03 13.78 -18.33
CA ALA A 12 -3.37 15.08 -18.53
C ALA A 12 -2.57 15.59 -17.31
N PRO A 13 -3.11 15.62 -16.07
CA PRO A 13 -2.33 16.05 -14.91
C PRO A 13 -1.15 15.11 -14.60
N ILE A 14 -1.32 13.80 -14.82
CA ILE A 14 -0.27 12.80 -14.58
C ILE A 14 0.87 12.99 -15.59
N ASN A 15 0.54 13.11 -16.87
CA ASN A 15 1.52 13.33 -17.95
C ASN A 15 2.21 14.69 -17.86
N SER A 16 1.56 15.69 -17.26
CA SER A 16 2.19 16.99 -16.99
C SER A 16 3.12 16.96 -15.78
N PHE A 17 2.87 16.06 -14.81
CA PHE A 17 3.67 15.94 -13.60
C PHE A 17 4.90 15.06 -13.80
N LEU A 18 4.74 13.92 -14.50
CA LEU A 18 5.82 12.99 -14.81
C LEU A 18 6.64 13.46 -16.02
N GLN A 19 7.95 13.23 -15.96
CA GLN A 19 8.89 13.76 -16.97
C GLN A 19 9.03 12.88 -18.22
N CYS A 20 8.56 11.64 -18.15
CA CYS A 20 8.55 10.70 -19.26
C CYS A 20 7.45 9.66 -19.08
N SER A 21 7.05 9.02 -20.17
CA SER A 21 6.23 7.81 -20.14
C SER A 21 7.07 6.62 -19.68
N THR A 22 6.39 5.59 -19.15
CA THR A 22 7.00 4.27 -18.96
C THR A 22 7.53 3.76 -20.31
N PRO A 23 8.80 3.35 -20.41
CA PRO A 23 9.36 2.80 -21.65
C PRO A 23 8.61 1.54 -22.10
N ASP A 24 8.43 1.37 -23.41
CA ASP A 24 7.75 0.20 -23.97
C ASP A 24 8.51 -1.10 -23.63
N GLU A 25 9.84 -1.06 -23.52
CA GLU A 25 10.65 -2.21 -23.12
C GLU A 25 10.29 -2.71 -21.71
N TRP A 26 9.95 -1.80 -20.79
CA TRP A 26 9.48 -2.20 -19.46
C TRP A 26 8.12 -2.88 -19.53
N VAL A 27 7.20 -2.34 -20.33
CA VAL A 27 5.85 -2.88 -20.50
C VAL A 27 5.90 -4.27 -21.13
N GLU A 28 6.69 -4.43 -22.18
CA GLU A 28 6.86 -5.71 -22.87
C GLU A 28 7.51 -6.76 -21.96
N GLU A 29 8.48 -6.38 -21.13
CA GLU A 29 9.07 -7.28 -20.13
C GLU A 29 8.06 -7.64 -19.03
N ALA A 30 7.37 -6.65 -18.45
CA ALA A 30 6.42 -6.88 -17.35
C ALA A 30 5.22 -7.76 -17.75
N LYS A 31 4.81 -7.72 -19.02
CA LYS A 31 3.68 -8.52 -19.55
C LYS A 31 4.02 -10.00 -19.76
N ARG A 32 5.30 -10.38 -19.72
CA ARG A 32 5.71 -11.78 -19.93
C ARG A 32 5.13 -12.67 -18.82
N PRO A 33 4.52 -13.82 -19.14
CA PRO A 33 3.91 -14.69 -18.14
C PRO A 33 4.86 -15.10 -17.00
N GLU A 34 6.14 -15.30 -17.32
CA GLU A 34 7.21 -15.61 -16.36
C GLU A 34 7.44 -14.52 -15.31
N ASN A 35 7.15 -13.25 -15.63
CA ASN A 35 7.35 -12.11 -14.74
C ASN A 35 6.13 -11.80 -13.88
N LEU A 36 4.96 -12.35 -14.22
CA LEU A 36 3.72 -12.10 -13.49
C LEU A 36 3.82 -12.36 -11.97
N PRO A 37 4.47 -13.44 -11.48
CA PRO A 37 4.66 -13.62 -10.04
C PRO A 37 5.44 -12.49 -9.39
N VAL A 38 6.55 -12.06 -10.02
CA VAL A 38 7.40 -10.98 -9.51
C VAL A 38 6.63 -9.66 -9.45
N ILE A 39 5.91 -9.31 -10.52
CA ILE A 39 5.12 -8.08 -10.58
C ILE A 39 4.03 -8.06 -9.51
N LEU A 40 3.30 -9.16 -9.31
CA LEU A 40 2.23 -9.20 -8.31
C LEU A 40 2.78 -9.15 -6.87
N ILE A 41 3.91 -9.79 -6.61
CA ILE A 41 4.54 -9.75 -5.28
C ILE A 41 5.11 -8.36 -4.98
N ASP A 42 5.81 -7.73 -5.93
CA ASP A 42 6.31 -6.37 -5.74
C ASP A 42 5.16 -5.36 -5.58
N HIS A 43 4.10 -5.48 -6.40
CA HIS A 43 2.89 -4.66 -6.27
C HIS A 43 2.27 -4.82 -4.88
N LEU A 44 2.04 -6.06 -4.42
CA LEU A 44 1.51 -6.33 -3.09
C LEU A 44 2.33 -5.62 -1.99
N LEU A 45 3.66 -5.69 -2.08
CA LEU A 45 4.55 -5.03 -1.13
C LEU A 45 4.54 -3.50 -1.27
N CYS A 46 4.36 -2.97 -2.48
CA CYS A 46 4.21 -1.54 -2.72
C CYS A 46 2.96 -0.97 -2.03
N GLU A 47 1.83 -1.68 -2.06
CA GLU A 47 0.62 -1.29 -1.32
C GLU A 47 0.89 -1.19 0.19
N LEU A 48 1.58 -2.20 0.76
CA LEU A 48 1.95 -2.18 2.17
C LEU A 48 2.89 -1.00 2.51
N LYS A 49 3.92 -0.77 1.67
CA LYS A 49 4.89 0.32 1.84
C LYS A 49 4.24 1.71 1.73
N ALA A 50 3.24 1.87 0.87
CA ALA A 50 2.49 3.12 0.72
C ALA A 50 1.72 3.46 2.01
N GLY A 51 0.97 2.48 2.54
CA GLY A 51 0.28 2.63 3.83
C GLY A 51 1.25 2.90 4.98
N GLN A 52 2.38 2.21 5.04
CA GLN A 52 3.42 2.44 6.07
C GLN A 52 4.04 3.85 5.97
N SER A 53 4.20 4.39 4.76
CA SER A 53 4.69 5.75 4.54
C SER A 53 3.70 6.78 5.09
N ALA A 54 2.40 6.59 4.86
CA ALA A 54 1.35 7.42 5.45
C ALA A 54 1.35 7.32 7.00
N MET A 55 1.45 6.11 7.55
CA MET A 55 1.60 5.90 9.00
C MET A 55 2.80 6.65 9.57
N TYR A 56 3.96 6.61 8.90
CA TYR A 56 5.16 7.31 9.33
C TYR A 56 4.93 8.82 9.42
N LEU A 57 4.27 9.42 8.42
CA LEU A 57 3.95 10.85 8.42
C LEU A 57 3.02 11.21 9.58
N ILE A 58 1.95 10.44 9.79
CA ILE A 58 1.02 10.66 10.92
C ILE A 58 1.77 10.59 12.25
N ARG A 59 2.57 9.52 12.46
CA ARG A 59 3.35 9.29 13.69
C ARG A 59 4.32 10.45 13.98
N LYS A 60 4.97 10.96 12.94
CA LYS A 60 6.00 11.98 13.07
C LYS A 60 5.42 13.37 13.33
N TYR A 61 4.26 13.68 12.75
CA TYR A 61 3.77 15.06 12.68
C TYR A 61 2.41 15.32 13.34
N ALA A 62 1.61 14.29 13.65
CA ALA A 62 0.19 14.51 14.00
C ALA A 62 -0.32 13.82 15.27
N VAL A 63 0.23 12.69 15.69
CA VAL A 63 -0.37 11.86 16.76
C VAL A 63 0.55 11.64 17.97
N ASP A 64 -0.07 11.27 19.09
CA ASP A 64 0.62 10.90 20.32
C ASP A 64 1.12 9.44 20.28
N LYS A 65 1.74 9.01 21.38
CA LYS A 65 2.32 7.66 21.46
C LYS A 65 1.26 6.56 21.46
N GLU A 66 0.10 6.80 22.05
CA GLU A 66 -0.99 5.82 22.13
C GLU A 66 -1.64 5.59 20.77
N SER A 67 -1.95 6.69 20.08
CA SER A 67 -2.45 6.67 18.71
C SER A 67 -1.42 6.08 17.73
N ALA A 68 -0.13 6.37 17.91
CA ALA A 68 0.92 5.72 17.13
C ALA A 68 0.94 4.20 17.35
N SER A 69 0.81 3.72 18.59
CA SER A 69 0.71 2.28 18.87
C SER A 69 -0.49 1.65 18.18
N THR A 70 -1.63 2.34 18.18
CA THR A 70 -2.83 1.89 17.48
C THR A 70 -2.60 1.75 15.98
N LEU A 71 -1.89 2.69 15.34
CA LEU A 71 -1.55 2.59 13.92
C LEU A 71 -0.68 1.36 13.64
N PHE A 72 0.35 1.09 14.46
CA PHE A 72 1.19 -0.11 14.28
C PHE A 72 0.39 -1.43 14.38
N GLU A 73 -0.61 -1.49 15.25
CA GLU A 73 -1.49 -2.67 15.36
C GLU A 73 -2.26 -2.93 14.05
N TRP A 74 -2.61 -1.90 13.29
CA TRP A 74 -3.33 -2.05 12.02
C TRP A 74 -2.48 -2.75 10.95
N PHE A 75 -1.17 -2.48 10.93
CA PHE A 75 -0.23 -3.08 9.97
C PHE A 75 0.25 -4.46 10.38
N THR A 76 0.24 -4.77 11.67
CA THR A 76 0.73 -6.05 12.23
C THR A 76 0.26 -7.30 11.46
N PRO A 77 -1.04 -7.51 11.17
CA PRO A 77 -1.47 -8.70 10.43
C PRO A 77 -0.91 -8.77 9.01
N TYR A 78 -0.80 -7.62 8.33
CA TYR A 78 -0.24 -7.51 6.99
C TYR A 78 1.27 -7.76 6.97
N GLU A 79 2.02 -7.22 7.95
CA GLU A 79 3.46 -7.46 8.09
C GLU A 79 3.77 -8.91 8.46
N ASN A 80 2.94 -9.52 9.30
CA ASN A 80 3.06 -10.93 9.67
C ASN A 80 2.87 -11.83 8.46
N PHE A 81 1.85 -11.56 7.64
CA PHE A 81 1.66 -12.26 6.38
C PHE A 81 2.84 -12.01 5.44
N ALA A 82 3.14 -10.73 5.19
CA ALA A 82 4.12 -10.32 4.20
C ALA A 82 5.51 -10.87 4.54
N TYR A 83 6.04 -10.59 5.73
CA TYR A 83 7.44 -10.85 6.05
C TYR A 83 7.71 -12.08 6.90
N ARG A 84 6.69 -12.58 7.63
CA ARG A 84 6.86 -13.70 8.56
C ARG A 84 6.14 -14.97 8.10
N ARG A 85 5.35 -14.89 7.02
CA ARG A 85 4.47 -15.97 6.54
C ARG A 85 3.55 -16.51 7.63
N ILE A 86 3.11 -15.62 8.51
CA ILE A 86 2.17 -15.94 9.59
C ILE A 86 0.78 -15.49 9.15
N GLY A 87 -0.19 -16.39 9.22
CA GLY A 87 -1.56 -16.15 8.81
C GLY A 87 -1.85 -16.61 7.38
N ASN A 88 -3.03 -16.26 6.89
CA ASN A 88 -3.53 -16.56 5.55
C ASN A 88 -4.49 -15.46 5.06
N MET A 89 -4.98 -15.57 3.82
CA MET A 89 -5.89 -14.58 3.25
C MET A 89 -7.16 -14.39 4.11
N ASP A 90 -7.72 -15.48 4.67
CA ASP A 90 -8.89 -15.41 5.56
C ASP A 90 -8.62 -14.60 6.83
N SER A 91 -7.40 -14.69 7.37
CA SER A 91 -6.99 -13.93 8.56
C SER A 91 -6.88 -12.42 8.33
N LEU A 92 -6.72 -12.00 7.08
CA LEU A 92 -6.66 -10.60 6.66
C LEU A 92 -8.03 -10.02 6.28
N LYS A 93 -9.03 -10.88 6.04
CA LYS A 93 -10.35 -10.46 5.58
C LYS A 93 -11.01 -9.52 6.60
N GLY A 94 -11.40 -8.34 6.12
CA GLY A 94 -12.04 -7.30 6.93
C GLY A 94 -11.10 -6.55 7.89
N LYS A 95 -9.79 -6.84 7.91
CA LYS A 95 -8.82 -6.12 8.75
C LYS A 95 -8.55 -4.67 8.29
N SER A 96 -8.88 -4.35 7.04
CA SER A 96 -8.84 -2.98 6.51
C SER A 96 -10.01 -2.10 7.00
N ASN A 97 -11.07 -2.69 7.55
CA ASN A 97 -12.22 -1.96 8.10
C ASN A 97 -11.94 -1.45 9.51
N ILE A 98 -11.11 -0.42 9.54
CA ILE A 98 -10.57 0.14 10.77
C ILE A 98 -11.50 1.24 11.30
N SER A 99 -12.01 1.07 12.50
CA SER A 99 -13.00 1.97 13.12
C SER A 99 -12.47 2.82 14.28
N LYS A 100 -11.24 2.57 14.77
CA LYS A 100 -10.68 3.31 15.91
C LYS A 100 -10.34 4.74 15.50
N SER A 101 -10.85 5.72 16.25
CA SER A 101 -10.54 7.13 16.09
C SER A 101 -9.09 7.41 16.52
N ILE A 102 -8.33 8.09 15.67
CA ILE A 102 -6.95 8.50 15.92
C ILE A 102 -6.97 9.95 16.40
N ILE A 103 -6.44 10.21 17.59
CA ILE A 103 -6.53 11.53 18.25
C ILE A 103 -5.27 12.34 17.94
N ALA A 104 -5.46 13.60 17.52
CA ALA A 104 -4.37 14.53 17.29
C ALA A 104 -3.63 14.89 18.60
N LYS A 105 -2.30 14.96 18.54
CA LYS A 105 -1.43 15.31 19.68
C LYS A 105 -1.44 16.80 20.04
N SER A 106 -1.83 17.66 19.10
CA SER A 106 -1.57 19.10 19.19
C SER A 106 -2.78 19.96 18.79
N ASN A 107 -2.83 21.19 19.30
CA ASN A 107 -3.77 22.25 18.88
C ASN A 107 -3.47 22.81 17.48
N SER A 108 -2.62 22.14 16.70
CA SER A 108 -2.30 22.56 15.35
C SER A 108 -3.55 22.46 14.46
N PRO A 109 -3.87 23.50 13.67
CA PRO A 109 -5.05 23.49 12.81
C PRO A 109 -4.96 22.46 11.68
N TYR A 110 -3.77 21.93 11.37
CA TYR A 110 -3.54 21.00 10.26
C TYR A 110 -3.38 19.53 10.68
N SER A 111 -3.19 19.23 11.97
CA SER A 111 -2.91 17.86 12.40
C SER A 111 -4.09 16.91 12.14
N GLN A 112 -5.33 17.37 12.36
CA GLN A 112 -6.50 16.52 12.15
C GLN A 112 -6.76 16.27 10.65
N ASP A 113 -6.65 17.29 9.80
CA ASP A 113 -6.81 17.14 8.34
C ASP A 113 -5.78 16.17 7.74
N LEU A 114 -4.52 16.24 8.22
CA LEU A 114 -3.49 15.28 7.82
C LEU A 114 -3.85 13.85 8.29
N ILE A 115 -4.30 13.69 9.53
CA ILE A 115 -4.73 12.38 10.06
C ILE A 115 -5.86 11.82 9.21
N ASP A 116 -6.91 12.59 8.95
CA ASP A 116 -8.10 12.13 8.27
C ASP A 116 -7.77 11.66 6.84
N LYS A 117 -6.98 12.45 6.10
CA LYS A 117 -6.53 12.11 4.74
C LYS A 117 -5.62 10.88 4.72
N MET A 118 -4.65 10.82 5.63
CA MET A 118 -3.69 9.70 5.66
C MET A 118 -4.33 8.41 6.18
N VAL A 119 -5.29 8.48 7.11
CA VAL A 119 -6.06 7.31 7.55
C VAL A 119 -6.92 6.76 6.42
N LEU A 120 -7.53 7.63 5.61
CA LEU A 120 -8.27 7.20 4.42
C LEU A 120 -7.34 6.48 3.44
N LEU A 121 -6.19 7.09 3.13
CA LEU A 121 -5.16 6.49 2.28
C LEU A 121 -4.72 5.12 2.81
N ILE A 122 -4.38 5.00 4.10
CA ILE A 122 -3.99 3.71 4.71
C ILE A 122 -5.06 2.64 4.51
N LYS A 123 -6.34 2.98 4.67
CA LYS A 123 -7.44 2.03 4.47
C LYS A 123 -7.52 1.56 3.01
N GLU A 124 -7.34 2.48 2.06
CA GLU A 124 -7.32 2.19 0.64
C GLU A 124 -6.14 1.26 0.28
N GLU A 125 -4.92 1.57 0.70
CA GLU A 125 -3.75 0.73 0.37
C GLU A 125 -3.80 -0.66 1.04
N LEU A 126 -4.31 -0.75 2.28
CA LEU A 126 -4.53 -2.06 2.92
C LEU A 126 -5.66 -2.85 2.25
N HIS A 127 -6.60 -2.17 1.59
CA HIS A 127 -7.60 -2.83 0.75
C HIS A 127 -7.01 -3.29 -0.58
N HIS A 128 -6.18 -2.47 -1.23
CA HIS A 128 -5.45 -2.84 -2.45
C HIS A 128 -4.53 -4.03 -2.21
N PHE A 129 -3.81 -4.07 -1.08
CA PHE A 129 -3.04 -5.24 -0.66
C PHE A 129 -3.89 -6.51 -0.69
N TYR A 130 -5.09 -6.46 -0.11
CA TYR A 130 -5.99 -7.61 -0.10
C TYR A 130 -6.47 -7.98 -1.52
N GLN A 131 -6.80 -6.99 -2.36
CA GLN A 131 -7.21 -7.23 -3.75
C GLN A 131 -6.11 -7.89 -4.58
N VAL A 132 -4.85 -7.49 -4.40
CA VAL A 132 -3.71 -8.13 -5.07
C VAL A 132 -3.59 -9.59 -4.65
N LEU A 133 -3.79 -9.91 -3.36
CA LEU A 133 -3.84 -11.32 -2.91
C LEU A 133 -4.95 -12.11 -3.58
N GLU A 134 -6.16 -11.55 -3.69
CA GLU A 134 -7.27 -12.22 -4.38
C GLU A 134 -6.93 -12.48 -5.87
N ILE A 135 -6.22 -11.55 -6.51
CA ILE A 135 -5.76 -11.71 -7.90
C ILE A 135 -4.72 -12.83 -7.99
N MET A 136 -3.75 -12.87 -7.06
CA MET A 136 -2.74 -13.93 -7.01
C MET A 136 -3.39 -15.31 -6.83
N GLU A 137 -4.34 -15.44 -5.90
CA GLU A 137 -5.08 -16.69 -5.68
C GLU A 137 -5.85 -17.12 -6.94
N LYS A 138 -6.63 -16.20 -7.54
CA LYS A 138 -7.40 -16.47 -8.77
C LYS A 138 -6.51 -16.88 -9.95
N LYS A 139 -5.27 -16.39 -9.99
CA LYS A 139 -4.29 -16.69 -11.04
C LYS A 139 -3.37 -17.87 -10.70
N GLY A 140 -3.52 -18.49 -9.53
CA GLY A 140 -2.68 -19.60 -9.08
C GLY A 140 -1.22 -19.21 -8.85
N VAL A 141 -0.96 -17.94 -8.53
CA VAL A 141 0.39 -17.42 -8.25
C VAL A 141 0.69 -17.63 -6.76
N PRO A 142 1.62 -18.54 -6.38
CA PRO A 142 1.97 -18.73 -4.99
C PRO A 142 2.68 -17.48 -4.46
N TYR A 143 2.38 -17.11 -3.21
CA TYR A 143 3.13 -16.06 -2.54
C TYR A 143 4.52 -16.57 -2.19
N GLU A 144 5.55 -16.08 -2.87
CA GLU A 144 6.94 -16.45 -2.60
C GLU A 144 7.88 -15.23 -2.51
N LEU A 145 8.19 -14.80 -1.30
CA LEU A 145 9.15 -13.71 -1.10
C LEU A 145 10.53 -14.07 -1.65
N SER A 146 11.06 -13.22 -2.52
CA SER A 146 12.46 -13.32 -2.90
C SER A 146 13.38 -12.80 -1.79
N PRO A 147 14.67 -13.20 -1.76
CA PRO A 147 15.63 -12.65 -0.81
C PRO A 147 15.82 -11.13 -0.91
N GLN A 148 15.58 -10.54 -2.09
CA GLN A 148 15.72 -9.10 -2.34
C GLN A 148 14.56 -8.33 -1.69
N ASP A 149 13.33 -8.85 -1.82
CA ASP A 149 12.14 -8.30 -1.19
C ASP A 149 12.21 -8.34 0.35
N ALA A 150 12.89 -9.35 0.89
CA ALA A 150 13.07 -9.52 2.34
C ALA A 150 13.98 -8.43 2.95
N MET A 151 14.92 -7.88 2.17
CA MET A 151 15.84 -6.83 2.62
C MET A 151 15.18 -5.43 2.70
N GLN A 152 14.09 -5.20 1.95
CA GLN A 152 13.39 -3.90 1.93
C GLN A 152 12.75 -3.53 3.30
N LYS A 153 12.61 -4.50 4.21
CA LYS A 153 12.09 -4.33 5.58
C LYS A 153 12.88 -3.31 6.43
N ALA A 154 14.15 -3.08 6.12
CA ALA A 154 15.06 -2.30 6.97
C ALA A 154 14.82 -0.77 6.93
N TYR A 155 14.10 -0.23 5.94
CA TYR A 155 13.98 1.22 5.75
C TYR A 155 12.79 1.89 6.47
N PHE A 156 11.75 1.14 6.84
CA PHE A 156 10.49 1.74 7.34
C PHE A 156 10.23 1.52 8.85
N LEU A 157 11.07 0.72 9.52
CA LEU A 157 10.94 0.40 10.96
C LEU A 157 11.96 1.13 11.86
N THR A 158 12.80 2.01 11.30
CA THR A 158 13.69 2.91 12.07
C THR A 158 13.11 4.33 12.13
#